data_AF-H9BB07-F1
#
_entry.id   AF-H9BB07-F1
#
_cell.length_a   1.000
_cell.length_b   1.000
_cell.length_c   1.000
_cell.angle_alpha   90.00
_cell.angle_beta   90.00
_cell.angle_gamma   90.00
#
_symmetry.space_group_name_H-M   'P 1'
#
loop_
_entity.id
_entity.type
_entity.pdbx_description
1 polymer ?
#
loop_
_entity_poly.entity_id
_entity_poly.type
_entity_poly.pdbx_seq_one_letter_code
_entity_poly.pdbx_strand_id
1 'polypeptide(L)'
;DVETIEIGASIACSGICLTVIERELKQANANCFVVEAWKEALCLTNLAQWTKGTFVNLERSLRLGDEIGGHLVSGHVDGLAEIVDQKNEGDAIRFYLKASMRLAPFIAEK
;
A
#
# COMPACT_ATOMS: atom_id res chain seq x y z
N ASP A 1 2.38 -16.10 -0.35
CA ASP A 1 2.52 -17.16 0.65
C ASP A 1 3.06 -16.55 1.94
N VAL A 2 2.30 -16.68 3.03
CA VAL A 2 2.63 -16.08 4.34
C VAL A 2 3.76 -16.84 5.03
N GLU A 3 3.96 -18.13 4.71
CA GLU A 3 5.04 -18.94 5.27
C GLU A 3 6.42 -18.35 4.96
N THR A 4 6.55 -17.64 3.84
CA THR A 4 7.81 -17.02 3.38
C THR A 4 8.03 -15.60 3.91
N ILE A 5 7.11 -15.06 4.71
CA ILE A 5 7.22 -13.74 5.31
C ILE A 5 7.97 -13.88 6.63
N GLU A 6 8.91 -12.97 6.90
CA GLU A 6 9.63 -12.96 8.18
C GLU A 6 9.08 -11.90 9.17
N ILE A 7 9.26 -12.09 10.48
CA ILE A 7 9.01 -11.06 11.49
C ILE A 7 10.14 -10.06 11.27
N GLY A 8 9.80 -8.79 11.15
CA GLY A 8 10.72 -7.76 10.68
C GLY A 8 10.73 -7.58 9.16
N ALA A 9 10.03 -8.42 8.38
CA ALA A 9 9.88 -8.18 6.95
C ALA A 9 9.02 -6.94 6.69
N SER A 10 9.38 -6.19 5.66
CA SER A 10 8.60 -5.05 5.17
C SER A 10 7.62 -5.50 4.08
N ILE A 11 6.37 -5.05 4.21
CA ILE A 11 5.30 -5.29 3.23
C ILE A 11 4.59 -3.97 2.99
N ALA A 12 4.44 -3.58 1.73
CA ALA A 12 3.63 -2.44 1.36
C ALA A 12 2.14 -2.82 1.41
N CYS A 13 1.40 -2.17 2.29
CA CYS A 13 -0.05 -2.31 2.44
C CYS A 13 -0.74 -1.08 1.83
N SER A 14 -1.34 -1.22 0.65
CA SER A 14 -1.83 -0.13 -0.20
C SER A 14 -0.80 0.99 -0.39
N GLY A 15 0.46 0.62 -0.61
CA GLY A 15 1.59 1.53 -0.78
C GLY A 15 2.25 2.02 0.52
N ILE A 16 1.77 1.61 1.69
CA ILE A 16 2.34 2.00 2.99
C ILE A 16 3.32 0.91 3.45
N CYS A 17 4.60 1.22 3.56
CA CYS A 17 5.60 0.28 4.09
C CYS A 17 5.35 0.02 5.58
N LEU A 18 5.01 -1.22 5.92
CA LEU A 18 4.77 -1.65 7.30
C LEU A 18 5.59 -2.89 7.63
N THR A 19 6.05 -2.96 8.88
CA THR A 19 6.86 -4.06 9.39
C THR A 19 5.98 -5.13 10.02
N VAL A 20 6.20 -6.38 9.63
CA VAL A 20 5.51 -7.53 10.19
C VAL A 20 6.00 -7.79 11.62
N ILE A 21 5.08 -7.78 12.59
CA ILE A 21 5.38 -8.01 14.02
C ILE A 21 4.96 -9.40 14.50
N GLU A 22 3.98 -10.02 13.85
CA GLU A 22 3.49 -11.35 14.17
C GLU A 22 3.07 -12.08 12.89
N ARG A 23 3.26 -13.39 12.88
CA ARG A 23 2.79 -14.30 11.84
C ARG A 23 1.96 -15.35 12.53
N GLU A 24 0.86 -15.76 11.88
CA GLU A 24 0.02 -16.86 12.34
C GLU A 24 -0.53 -16.67 13.78
N LEU A 25 -1.81 -16.31 13.88
CA LEU A 25 -2.53 -16.56 15.12
C LEU A 25 -2.58 -18.08 15.29
N LYS A 26 -1.77 -18.63 16.21
CA LYS A 26 -1.54 -20.06 16.53
C LYS A 26 -2.79 -20.96 16.64
N GLN A 27 -3.98 -20.40 16.51
CA GLN A 27 -5.29 -21.04 16.69
C GLN A 27 -6.13 -21.06 15.40
N ALA A 28 -5.73 -20.37 14.34
CA ALA A 28 -6.44 -20.34 13.08
C ALA A 28 -5.47 -20.70 11.96
N ASN A 29 -5.84 -21.69 11.14
CA ASN A 29 -5.15 -22.11 9.92
C ASN A 29 -5.23 -20.99 8.84
N ALA A 30 -4.83 -19.78 9.20
CA ALA A 30 -5.13 -18.53 8.51
C ALA A 30 -3.83 -17.91 8.00
N ASN A 31 -3.82 -17.64 6.70
CA ASN A 31 -2.77 -16.88 6.02
C ASN A 31 -2.85 -15.41 6.44
N CYS A 32 -2.36 -15.08 7.63
CA CYS A 32 -2.36 -13.73 8.17
C CYS A 32 -1.01 -13.33 8.76
N PHE A 33 -0.72 -12.04 8.64
CA PHE A 33 0.37 -11.37 9.34
C PHE A 33 -0.18 -10.13 10.05
N VAL A 34 0.52 -9.67 11.08
CA VAL A 34 0.14 -8.49 11.87
C VAL A 34 1.20 -7.41 11.69
N VAL A 35 0.74 -6.17 11.60
CA VAL A 35 1.56 -4.96 11.50
C VAL A 35 1.04 -3.92 12.49
N GLU A 36 1.92 -3.01 12.91
CA GLU A 36 1.53 -1.83 13.69
C GLU A 36 1.73 -0.57 12.84
N ALA A 37 0.71 0.28 12.85
CA ALA A 37 0.77 1.59 12.21
C ALA A 37 0.83 2.68 13.27
N TRP A 38 1.87 3.50 13.21
CA TRP A 38 2.10 4.59 14.15
C TRP A 38 1.50 5.90 13.63
N LYS A 39 1.57 6.94 14.47
CA LYS A 39 0.92 8.23 14.26
C LYS A 39 1.13 8.81 12.85
N GLU A 40 2.34 8.80 12.32
CA GLU A 40 2.63 9.37 11.00
C GLU A 40 1.87 8.65 9.87
N ALA A 41 1.94 7.32 9.83
CA ALA A 41 1.19 6.51 8.87
C ALA A 41 -0.33 6.73 9.01
N LEU A 42 -0.84 6.78 10.24
CA LEU A 42 -2.26 7.06 10.50
C LEU A 42 -2.69 8.45 10.04
N CYS A 43 -1.82 9.45 10.13
CA CYS A 43 -2.14 10.83 9.75
C CYS A 43 -2.02 11.10 8.24
N LEU A 44 -1.09 10.44 7.55
CA LEU A 44 -0.78 10.72 6.14
C LEU A 44 -1.50 9.80 5.15
N THR A 45 -2.09 8.70 5.62
CA THR A 45 -2.66 7.65 4.77
C THR A 45 -4.13 7.40 5.10
N ASN A 46 -4.79 6.53 4.34
CA ASN A 46 -6.17 6.13 4.60
C ASN A 46 -6.28 4.98 5.61
N LEU A 47 -5.15 4.54 6.21
CA LEU A 47 -5.11 3.40 7.12
C LEU A 47 -6.02 3.61 8.34
N ALA A 48 -6.14 4.85 8.84
CA ALA A 48 -7.03 5.18 9.95
C ALA A 48 -8.53 4.92 9.66
N GLN A 49 -8.90 4.76 8.40
CA GLN A 49 -10.27 4.45 7.97
C GLN A 49 -10.50 2.95 7.74
N TRP A 50 -9.44 2.13 7.81
CA TRP A 50 -9.55 0.70 7.56
C TRP A 50 -10.32 0.01 8.68
N THR A 51 -11.20 -0.90 8.29
CA THR A 51 -11.99 -1.71 9.20
C THR A 51 -11.87 -3.19 8.81
N LYS A 52 -12.35 -4.08 9.67
CA LYS A 52 -12.36 -5.51 9.34
C LYS A 52 -13.16 -5.74 8.05
N GLY A 53 -12.53 -6.35 7.06
CA GLY A 53 -13.11 -6.59 5.73
C GLY A 53 -12.69 -5.57 4.66
N THR A 54 -11.92 -4.53 5.01
CA THR A 54 -11.29 -3.65 4.01
C THR A 54 -10.29 -4.45 3.18
N PHE A 55 -10.48 -4.43 1.86
CA PHE A 55 -9.49 -4.96 0.91
C PHE A 55 -8.36 -3.95 0.71
N VAL A 56 -7.13 -4.45 0.65
CA VAL A 56 -5.92 -3.64 0.48
C VAL A 56 -5.02 -4.28 -0.56
N ASN A 57 -4.26 -3.47 -1.29
CA ASN A 57 -3.22 -3.97 -2.18
C ASN A 57 -2.02 -4.41 -1.33
N LEU A 58 -1.33 -5.49 -1.72
CA LEU A 58 -0.16 -6.00 -0.99
C LEU A 58 1.01 -6.20 -1.95
N GLU A 59 2.18 -5.71 -1.57
CA GLU A 59 3.43 -5.91 -2.31
C GLU A 59 4.57 -6.22 -1.33
N ARG A 60 5.40 -7.21 -1.66
CA ARG A 60 6.58 -7.57 -0.86
C ARG A 60 7.75 -6.64 -1.20
N SER A 61 8.64 -6.40 -0.24
CA SER A 61 9.92 -5.76 -0.55
C SER A 61 10.71 -6.55 -1.59
N LEU A 62 11.31 -5.81 -2.52
CA LEU A 62 12.21 -6.34 -3.54
C LEU A 62 13.41 -7.05 -2.90
N ARG A 63 13.80 -8.17 -3.48
CA ARG A 63 15.05 -8.89 -3.20
C ARG A 63 16.07 -8.60 -4.29
N LEU A 64 17.35 -8.83 -3.99
CA LEU A 64 18.40 -8.70 -5.00
C LEU A 64 18.13 -9.68 -6.15
N GLY A 65 18.06 -9.14 -7.36
CA GLY A 65 17.78 -9.91 -8.57
C GLY A 65 16.30 -9.96 -8.97
N ASP A 66 15.40 -9.39 -8.17
CA ASP A 66 14.00 -9.24 -8.57
C ASP A 66 13.87 -8.22 -9.72
N GLU A 67 12.92 -8.47 -10.61
CA GLU A 67 12.59 -7.56 -11.72
C GLU A 67 11.88 -6.30 -11.22
N ILE A 68 12.22 -5.14 -11.80
CA ILE A 68 11.50 -3.88 -11.59
C ILE A 68 10.68 -3.60 -12.85
N GLY A 69 9.44 -4.11 -12.88
CA GLY A 69 8.51 -3.88 -14.00
C GLY A 69 7.87 -2.48 -14.02
N GLY A 70 7.86 -1.79 -12.87
CA GLY A 70 7.33 -0.44 -12.71
C GLY A 70 8.42 0.61 -12.54
N HIS A 71 8.41 1.29 -11.39
CA HIS A 71 9.44 2.24 -10.98
C HIS A 71 9.82 1.98 -9.52
N LEU A 72 10.84 2.67 -9.00
CA LEU A 72 11.24 2.54 -7.60
C LEU A 72 10.18 3.16 -6.69
N VAL A 73 9.60 2.34 -5.81
CA VAL A 73 8.61 2.76 -4.80
C VAL A 73 9.19 2.48 -3.41
N SER A 74 9.27 3.51 -2.58
CA SER A 74 9.81 3.41 -1.20
C SER A 74 8.79 2.90 -0.17
N GLY A 75 7.50 3.08 -0.47
CA GLY A 75 6.41 2.86 0.48
C GLY A 75 6.26 3.95 1.54
N HIS A 76 6.91 5.11 1.37
CA HIS A 76 6.70 6.31 2.17
C HIS A 76 5.65 7.18 1.49
N VAL A 77 4.42 7.14 2.00
CA VAL A 77 3.30 7.88 1.42
C VAL A 77 3.36 9.36 1.81
N ASP A 78 3.42 10.24 0.82
CA ASP A 78 3.44 11.70 1.05
C ASP A 78 2.08 12.29 1.45
N GLY A 79 0.99 11.60 1.10
CA GLY A 79 -0.38 12.04 1.39
C GLY A 79 -1.43 11.29 0.58
N LEU A 80 -2.66 11.78 0.64
CA LEU A 80 -3.81 11.21 -0.07
C LEU A 80 -4.19 12.05 -1.30
N ALA A 81 -4.73 11.35 -2.30
CA ALA A 81 -5.42 11.95 -3.44
C ALA A 81 -6.88 11.47 -3.47
N GLU A 82 -7.79 12.37 -3.79
CA GLU A 82 -9.23 12.08 -3.88
C GLU A 82 -9.58 11.67 -5.31
N ILE A 83 -10.34 10.58 -5.48
CA ILE A 83 -10.92 10.24 -6.79
C ILE A 83 -12.11 11.18 -7.02
N VAL A 84 -12.00 12.05 -8.03
CA VAL A 84 -13.05 13.05 -8.34
C VAL A 84 -13.91 12.68 -9.54
N ASP A 85 -13.43 11.78 -10.41
CA ASP A 85 -14.21 11.26 -11.53
C ASP A 85 -13.67 9.88 -11.96
N GLN A 86 -14.54 9.06 -12.54
CA GLN A 86 -14.24 7.74 -13.06
C GLN A 86 -15.02 7.50 -14.36
N LYS A 87 -14.31 7.13 -15.43
CA LYS A 87 -14.91 6.90 -16.76
C LYS A 87 -14.53 5.52 -17.28
N ASN A 88 -15.52 4.79 -17.78
CA ASN A 88 -15.28 3.55 -18.52
C ASN A 88 -14.81 3.88 -19.94
N GLU A 89 -13.72 3.25 -20.36
CA GLU A 89 -13.11 3.40 -21.68
C GLU A 89 -12.85 2.02 -22.28
N GLY A 90 -13.90 1.43 -22.86
CA GLY A 90 -13.88 0.03 -23.30
C GLY A 90 -13.67 -0.91 -22.12
N ASP A 91 -12.62 -1.71 -22.17
CA ASP A 91 -12.23 -2.65 -21.09
C ASP A 91 -11.41 -1.98 -19.98
N ALA A 92 -11.09 -0.69 -20.12
CA ALA A 92 -10.32 0.08 -19.14
C ALA A 92 -11.20 1.04 -18.34
N ILE A 93 -10.67 1.51 -17.21
CA ILE A 93 -11.28 2.54 -16.38
C ILE A 93 -10.27 3.68 -16.21
N ARG A 94 -10.65 4.89 -16.61
CA ARG A 94 -9.88 6.10 -16.38
C ARG A 94 -10.32 6.76 -15.09
N PHE A 95 -9.38 7.00 -14.18
CA PHE A 95 -9.59 7.72 -12.94
C PHE A 95 -9.02 9.14 -13.03
N TYR A 96 -9.77 10.11 -12.51
CA TYR A 96 -9.30 11.47 -12.30
C TYR A 96 -9.09 11.67 -10.81
N LEU A 97 -7.89 12.10 -10.43
CA LEU A 97 -7.52 12.28 -9.03
C LEU A 97 -7.19 13.74 -8.75
N LYS A 98 -7.63 14.21 -7.60
CA LYS A 98 -7.26 15.50 -7.02
C LYS A 98 -6.22 15.26 -5.93
N ALA A 99 -4.96 15.55 -6.27
CA ALA A 99 -3.86 15.55 -5.31
C ALA A 99 -3.74 16.89 -4.58
N SER A 100 -3.03 16.90 -3.45
CA SER A 100 -2.67 18.14 -2.75
C SER A 100 -1.80 19.05 -3.62
N MET A 101 -2.04 20.37 -3.56
CA MET A 101 -1.25 21.36 -4.29
C MET A 101 0.25 21.32 -3.92
N ARG A 102 0.60 20.84 -2.71
CA ARG A 102 1.99 20.64 -2.31
C ARG A 102 2.70 19.56 -3.16
N LEU A 103 1.95 18.58 -3.66
CA LEU A 103 2.48 17.45 -4.44
C LEU A 103 2.46 17.72 -5.95
N ALA A 104 1.65 18.68 -6.41
CA ALA A 104 1.49 19.00 -7.83
C ALA A 104 2.82 19.24 -8.59
N PRO A 105 3.85 19.92 -8.03
CA PRO A 105 5.12 20.11 -8.73
C PRO A 105 5.89 18.82 -9.06
N PHE A 106 5.54 17.70 -8.43
CA PHE A 106 6.21 16.40 -8.60
C PHE A 106 5.43 15.44 -9.53
N ILE A 107 4.25 15.86 -10.01
CA ILE A 107 3.39 15.05 -10.88
C ILE A 107 3.46 15.64 -12.28
N ALA A 108 4.22 14.99 -13.17
CA ALA A 108 4.43 15.44 -14.54
C ALA A 108 3.62 14.61 -15.53
N GLU A 109 3.18 15.26 -16.61
CA GLU A 109 2.73 14.54 -17.81
C GLU A 109 3.89 13.75 -18.42
N LYS A 110 3.57 12.62 -19.04
CA LYS A 110 4.54 11.80 -19.77
C LYS A 110 4.98 12.46 -21.05
#